data_AF-A0A1Y1YR56-F1
#
_entry.id   AF-A0A1Y1YR56-F1
#
_cell.length_a   1.000
_cell.length_b   1.000
_cell.length_c   1.000
_cell.angle_alpha   90.00
_cell.angle_beta   90.00
_cell.angle_gamma   90.00
#
_symmetry.space_group_name_H-M   'P 1'
#
loop_
_entity.id
_entity.type
_entity.pdbx_description
1 polymer ?
#
loop_
_entity_poly.entity_id
_entity_poly.type
_entity_poly.pdbx_seq_one_letter_code
_entity_poly.pdbx_strand_id
1 'polypeptide(L)' 'MALSRSTDNRRHICEICQKRFSRPSSLRTHMYTHTGEKPFICVYEGCNKRFSVESNLRRHLRLHGVPTTEGNPLEDV' A
#
# COMPACT_ATOMS: atom_id res chain seq x y z
N MET A 1 7.80 33.05 25.08
CA MET A 1 7.51 31.71 25.63
C MET A 1 6.30 31.19 24.87
N ALA A 2 6.26 30.07 24.15
CA ALA A 2 7.22 29.06 23.76
C ALA A 2 6.99 28.82 22.26
N LEU A 3 8.05 28.67 21.48
CA LEU A 3 7.96 28.30 20.08
C LEU A 3 7.18 26.99 19.96
N SER A 4 6.22 27.00 19.04
CA SER A 4 5.36 25.89 18.60
C SER A 4 6.13 24.59 18.49
N ARG A 5 6.22 23.82 19.59
CA ARG A 5 6.63 22.42 19.55
C ARG A 5 5.41 21.59 19.19
N SER A 6 4.94 21.74 17.96
CA SER A 6 4.24 20.64 17.30
C SER A 6 5.32 19.61 16.99
N THR A 7 5.69 18.81 17.99
CA THR A 7 6.27 17.50 17.71
C THR A 7 5.16 16.70 17.03
N ASP A 8 5.02 16.89 15.72
CA ASP A 8 4.46 15.89 14.83
C ASP A 8 5.42 14.70 14.85
N ASN A 9 5.42 14.02 16.00
CA ASN A 9 6.22 12.86 16.24
C ASN A 9 5.50 11.73 15.51
N ARG A 10 5.88 11.50 14.26
CA ARG A 10 5.81 10.17 13.64
C ARG A 10 4.39 9.60 13.67
N ARG A 11 3.37 10.44 13.45
CA ARG A 11 1.98 10.04 13.50
C ARG A 11 1.57 9.48 12.14
N HIS A 12 1.55 8.15 12.00
CA HIS A 12 0.99 7.52 10.81
C HIS A 12 -0.55 7.60 10.87
N ILE A 13 -1.11 8.80 10.73
CA ILE A 13 -2.55 9.05 10.77
C ILE A 13 -3.05 9.39 9.37
N CYS A 14 -4.21 8.83 9.01
CA CYS A 14 -4.92 9.23 7.80
C CYS A 14 -5.53 10.60 7.99
N GLU A 15 -5.22 11.56 7.13
CA GLU A 15 -5.78 12.90 7.25
C GLU A 15 -7.27 12.95 6.87
N ILE A 16 -7.73 12.02 6.03
CA ILE A 16 -9.12 11.95 5.54
C ILE A 16 -10.07 11.39 6.60
N CYS A 17 -9.70 10.30 7.27
CA CYS A 17 -10.56 9.63 8.25
C CYS A 17 -10.00 9.59 9.68
N GLN A 18 -8.89 10.29 9.93
CA GLN A 18 -8.21 10.40 11.23
C GLN A 18 -7.81 9.04 11.85
N LYS A 19 -7.78 7.98 11.05
CA LYS A 19 -7.41 6.64 11.49
C LYS A 19 -5.91 6.54 11.73
N ARG A 20 -5.52 6.00 12.88
CA ARG A 20 -4.12 5.82 13.27
C ARG A 20 -3.58 4.45 12.85
N PHE A 21 -2.36 4.45 12.37
CA PHE A 21 -1.59 3.28 11.97
C PHE A 21 -0.31 3.18 12.78
N SER A 22 0.17 1.96 12.97
CA SER A 22 1.43 1.70 13.67
C SER A 22 2.65 1.89 12.77
N ARG A 23 2.46 1.84 11.44
CA ARG A 23 3.54 1.85 10.44
C ARG A 23 3.19 2.81 9.29
N PRO A 24 4.18 3.49 8.69
CA PRO A 24 3.94 4.42 7.58
C PRO A 24 3.48 3.67 6.33
N SER A 25 4.01 2.47 6.08
CA SER A 25 3.59 1.63 4.95
C SER A 25 2.11 1.23 5.02
N SER A 26 1.58 0.98 6.22
CA SER A 26 0.17 0.70 6.45
C SER A 26 -0.72 1.93 6.19
N LEU A 27 -0.24 3.12 6.56
CA LEU A 27 -0.93 4.36 6.22
C LEU A 27 -0.95 4.58 4.71
N ARG A 28 0.19 4.41 4.03
CA ARG A 28 0.31 4.57 2.58
C ARG A 28 -0.63 3.63 1.83
N THR A 29 -0.66 2.35 2.18
CA THR A 29 -1.57 1.40 1.52
C THR A 29 -3.03 1.66 1.85
N HIS A 30 -3.32 2.22 3.03
CA HIS A 30 -4.66 2.67 3.38
C HIS A 30 -5.10 3.88 2.53
N MET A 31 -4.22 4.77 2.11
CA MET A 31 -4.63 5.91 1.25
C MET A 31 -5.29 5.45 -0.06
N TYR A 32 -4.86 4.31 -0.60
CA TYR A 32 -5.49 3.70 -1.78
C TYR A 32 -6.97 3.33 -1.57
N THR A 33 -7.45 3.19 -0.33
CA THR A 33 -8.89 2.99 -0.07
C THR A 33 -9.71 4.26 -0.26
N HIS A 34 -9.07 5.43 -0.17
CA HIS A 34 -9.71 6.72 -0.42
C HIS A 34 -9.60 7.13 -1.88
N THR A 35 -8.43 6.94 -2.52
CA THR A 35 -8.24 7.28 -3.93
C THR A 35 -8.86 6.23 -4.87
N GLY A 36 -9.10 5.01 -4.38
CA GLY A 36 -9.56 3.89 -5.19
C GLY A 36 -8.47 3.30 -6.10
N GLU A 37 -7.24 3.82 -6.03
CA GLU A 37 -6.12 3.34 -6.82
C GLU A 37 -5.72 1.92 -6.41
N LYS A 38 -5.37 1.11 -7.40
CA LYS A 38 -4.94 -0.27 -7.20
C LYS A 38 -3.72 -0.54 -8.07
N PRO A 39 -2.52 -0.12 -7.61
CA PRO A 39 -1.31 -0.17 -8.43
C PRO A 39 -0.85 -1.61 -8.73
N PHE A 40 -1.27 -2.58 -7.92
CA PHE A 40 -0.85 -3.97 -8.09
C PHE A 40 -1.84 -4.72 -8.97
N ILE A 41 -1.43 -5.04 -10.20
CA ILE A 41 -2.27 -5.70 -11.22
C ILE A 41 -1.84 -7.16 -11.34
N CYS A 42 -2.81 -8.07 -11.51
CA CYS A 42 -2.52 -9.45 -11.86
C CYS A 42 -1.95 -9.51 -13.28
N VAL A 43 -0.78 -10.12 -13.42
CA VAL A 43 -0.09 -10.32 -14.71
C VAL A 43 -0.51 -11.61 -15.42
N TYR A 44 -1.43 -12.38 -14.83
CA TYR A 44 -1.90 -13.61 -15.44
C TYR A 44 -2.86 -13.29 -16.59
N GLU A 45 -2.57 -13.82 -17.77
CA GLU A 45 -3.38 -13.64 -18.97
C GLU A 45 -4.84 -14.05 -18.73
N GLY A 46 -5.78 -13.15 -19.06
CA GLY A 46 -7.21 -13.34 -18.79
C GLY A 46 -7.65 -12.97 -17.36
N CYS A 47 -6.73 -12.60 -16.46
CA CYS A 47 -7.07 -12.12 -15.12
C CYS A 47 -6.90 -10.60 -14.98
N ASN A 48 -8.02 -9.88 -14.90
CA ASN A 48 -8.04 -8.42 -14.75
C ASN A 48 -8.12 -7.95 -13.28
N LYS A 49 -7.70 -8.78 -12.31
CA LYS A 49 -7.80 -8.43 -10.89
C LYS A 49 -6.72 -7.42 -10.48
N ARG A 50 -7.13 -6.41 -9.72
CA ARG A 50 -6.26 -5.36 -9.17
C ARG A 50 -6.33 -5.32 -7.65
N PHE A 51 -5.23 -4.97 -7.00
CA PHE A 51 -5.07 -4.93 -5.56
C PHE A 51 -4.42 -3.62 -5.11
N SER A 52 -4.79 -3.15 -3.92
CA SER A 52 -4.18 -1.99 -3.26
C SER A 52 -2.93 -2.34 -2.46
N VAL A 53 -2.63 -3.64 -2.29
CA VAL A 53 -1.50 -4.13 -1.49
C VAL A 53 -0.78 -5.27 -2.21
N GLU A 54 0.54 -5.18 -2.29
CA GLU A 54 1.40 -6.19 -2.94
C GLU A 54 1.20 -7.59 -2.36
N SER A 55 1.14 -7.73 -1.04
CA SER A 55 0.96 -9.02 -0.36
C SER A 55 -0.35 -9.71 -0.76
N ASN A 56 -1.40 -8.94 -1.07
CA ASN A 56 -2.64 -9.48 -1.59
C ASN A 56 -2.51 -9.98 -3.03
N LEU A 57 -1.80 -9.24 -3.89
CA LEU A 57 -1.47 -9.71 -5.23
C LEU A 57 -0.62 -10.99 -5.18
N ARG A 58 0.45 -11.03 -4.39
CA ARG A 58 1.28 -12.25 -4.24
C ARG A 58 0.46 -13.45 -3.79
N ARG A 59 -0.47 -13.25 -2.85
CA ARG A 59 -1.40 -14.31 -2.44
C ARG A 59 -2.33 -14.75 -3.57
N HIS A 60 -2.82 -13.81 -4.35
CA HIS A 60 -3.67 -14.10 -5.50
C HIS A 60 -2.93 -14.87 -6.60
N LEU A 61 -1.67 -14.52 -6.89
CA LEU A 61 -0.87 -15.19 -7.93
C LEU A 61 -0.63 -16.68 -7.65
N ARG A 62 -0.61 -17.09 -6.36
CA ARG A 62 -0.58 -18.52 -5.99
C ARG A 62 -1.79 -19.30 -6.50
N LEU A 63 -2.94 -18.66 -6.68
CA LEU A 63 -4.13 -19.29 -7.25
C LEU A 63 -3.98 -19.57 -8.75
N HIS A 64 -3.09 -18.84 -9.42
CA HIS A 64 -2.74 -19.07 -10.82
C HIS A 64 -1.58 -20.05 -10.99
N GLY A 65 -1.05 -20.61 -9.89
CA GLY A 65 0.15 -21.44 -9.93
C GLY A 65 1.41 -20.67 -10.34
N VAL A 66 1.38 -19.33 -10.33
CA VAL A 66 2.51 -18.49 -10.71
C VAL A 66 3.45 -18.36 -9.50
N PRO A 67 4.69 -18.88 -9.56
CA PRO A 67 5.68 -18.67 -8.52
C PRO A 67 6.10 -17.20 -8.56
N THR A 68 5.82 -16.46 -7.48
CA THR A 68 6.27 -15.07 -7.31
C THR A 68 7.73 -15.07 -6.90
N THR A 69 8.61 -15.50 -7.78
CA THR A 69 10.05 -15.30 -7.65
C THR A 69 10.41 -14.01 -8.39
N GLU A 70 11.05 -13.11 -7.64
CA GLU A 70 11.79 -11.92 -8.09
C GLU A 70 11.04 -10.60 -8.30
N GLY A 71 11.66 -9.57 -7.71
CA GLY A 71 11.72 -8.24 -8.28
C GLY A 71 10.51 -7.35 -8.05
N ASN A 72 10.56 -6.57 -6.98
CA ASN A 72 9.85 -5.30 -6.87
C ASN A 72 10.36 -4.34 -7.97
N PRO A 73 9.54 -3.92 -8.97
CA PRO A 73 9.98 -2.94 -9.96
C PRO A 73 9.73 -1.49 -9.54
N LEU A 74 9.44 -1.21 -8.26
CA LEU A 74 9.04 0.12 -7.79
C LEU A 74 10.06 0.79 -6.85
N GLU A 75 11.35 0.47 -7.00
CA GLU A 75 12.46 1.25 -6.45
C GLU A 75 13.28 1.88 -7.58
N ASP A 76 12.66 2.71 -8.42
CA ASP A 76 13.37 3.76 -9.18
C ASP A 76 12.37 4.85 -9.63
N VAL A 77 12.12 5.82 -8.74
CA VAL A 77 11.77 7.22 -9.05
C VAL A 77 12.06 8.12 -7.86
#